data_AF-A0A919I3G4-F1
#
_entry.id   AF-A0A919I3G4-F1
#
_cell.length_a   1.000
_cell.length_b   1.000
_cell.length_c   1.000
_cell.angle_alpha   90.00
_cell.angle_beta   90.00
_cell.angle_gamma   90.00
#
_symmetry.space_group_name_H-M   'P 1'
#
loop_
_entity.id
_entity.type
_entity.pdbx_description
1 polymer ?
#
loop_
_entity_poly.entity_id
_entity_poly.type
_entity_poly.pdbx_seq_one_letter_code
_entity_poly.pdbx_strand_id
1 'polypeptide(L)'
;MGISFEQGSLNNIASFRGLISICINLGSSYNPPKAILRIERLNSLLTETDAALKKWNDLRKEFIQSEYDCGNIFRDVIALGREVLRVFESSHAPRQVTTVVSGHYNMLFFRGKKRRFGRLDEKTDREMLEAHHGREKVIEAFDNFIAFIENEPSYHPNDPSLEVSALRAFRVRLCAADDTVLTSSMKERNARLIRNKYMCEKDRGLVDVALAVKEYFSTSIPVASEQYREHFKFNITKFTTIRF
;
A
#
# COMPACT_ATOMS: atom_id res chain seq x y z
N MET A 1 -9.94 -6.79 22.63
CA MET A 1 -9.16 -6.08 21.59
C MET A 1 -9.38 -6.87 20.30
N GLY A 2 -10.01 -6.28 19.27
CA GLY A 2 -10.32 -7.01 18.04
C GLY A 2 -9.05 -7.45 17.30
N ILE A 3 -9.02 -8.67 16.79
CA ILE A 3 -7.91 -9.17 15.95
C ILE A 3 -7.98 -8.41 14.62
N SER A 4 -6.87 -7.84 14.16
CA SER A 4 -6.81 -7.19 12.84
C SER A 4 -7.04 -8.22 11.73
N PHE A 5 -7.54 -7.81 10.57
CA PHE A 5 -7.74 -8.71 9.42
C PHE A 5 -6.44 -9.47 9.08
N GLU A 6 -5.29 -8.80 9.17
CA GLU A 6 -3.96 -9.35 8.91
C GLU A 6 -3.61 -10.47 9.91
N GLN A 7 -3.76 -10.18 11.22
CA GLN A 7 -3.47 -11.17 12.26
C GLN A 7 -4.45 -12.35 12.18
N GLY A 8 -5.72 -12.09 11.86
CA GLY A 8 -6.73 -13.13 11.65
C GLY A 8 -6.42 -14.00 10.43
N SER A 9 -5.91 -13.40 9.36
CA SER A 9 -5.49 -14.12 8.14
C SER A 9 -4.34 -15.09 8.42
N LEU A 10 -3.31 -14.63 9.15
CA LEU A 10 -2.19 -15.48 9.57
C LEU A 10 -2.66 -16.64 10.46
N ASN A 11 -3.53 -16.36 11.43
CA ASN A 11 -4.07 -17.38 12.33
C ASN A 11 -4.91 -18.41 11.57
N ASN A 12 -5.71 -17.97 10.59
CA ASN A 12 -6.51 -18.86 9.74
C ASN A 12 -5.63 -19.75 8.85
N ILE A 13 -4.58 -19.22 8.22
CA ILE A 13 -3.61 -20.01 7.44
C ILE A 13 -2.97 -21.09 8.32
N ALA A 14 -2.48 -20.70 9.50
CA ALA A 14 -1.84 -21.64 10.43
C ALA A 14 -2.81 -22.74 10.87
N SER A 15 -4.06 -22.38 11.17
CA SER A 15 -5.12 -23.32 11.51
C SER A 15 -5.48 -24.25 10.37
N PHE A 16 -5.56 -23.73 9.13
CA PHE A 16 -5.85 -24.52 7.95
C PHE A 16 -4.73 -25.53 7.65
N ARG A 17 -3.47 -25.11 7.78
CA ARG A 17 -2.31 -26.00 7.69
C ARG A 17 -2.38 -27.14 8.72
N GLY A 18 -2.77 -26.83 9.96
CA GLY A 18 -3.00 -27.84 10.99
C GLY A 18 -4.12 -28.83 10.66
N LEU A 19 -5.25 -28.34 10.14
CA LEU A 19 -6.35 -29.19 9.68
C LEU A 19 -5.91 -30.12 8.54
N ILE A 20 -5.13 -29.63 7.58
CA ILE A 20 -4.56 -30.44 6.50
C ILE A 20 -3.68 -31.56 7.06
N SER A 21 -2.84 -31.27 8.04
CA SER A 21 -2.01 -32.30 8.69
C SER A 21 -2.85 -33.41 9.33
N ILE A 22 -3.97 -33.07 9.98
CA ILE A 22 -4.89 -34.09 10.51
C ILE A 22 -5.48 -34.93 9.36
N CYS A 23 -5.91 -34.30 8.26
CA CYS A 23 -6.46 -34.99 7.10
C CYS A 23 -5.45 -35.98 6.50
N ILE A 24 -4.17 -35.60 6.41
CA ILE A 24 -3.08 -36.46 5.94
C ILE A 24 -2.87 -37.64 6.89
N ASN A 25 -2.84 -37.39 8.20
CA ASN A 25 -2.63 -38.43 9.21
C ASN A 25 -3.76 -39.48 9.25
N LEU A 26 -4.99 -39.10 8.86
CA LEU A 26 -6.10 -40.04 8.71
C LEU A 26 -5.93 -41.02 7.55
N GLY A 27 -5.08 -40.70 6.57
CA GLY A 27 -4.86 -41.54 5.39
C GLY A 27 -6.16 -41.88 4.65
N SER A 28 -6.38 -43.17 4.38
CA SER A 28 -7.57 -43.66 3.66
C SER A 28 -8.91 -43.40 4.38
N SER A 29 -8.89 -43.18 5.70
CA SER A 29 -10.09 -42.81 6.47
C SER A 29 -10.59 -41.40 6.14
N TYR A 30 -9.74 -40.55 5.55
CA TYR A 30 -10.15 -39.24 5.03
C TYR A 30 -10.64 -39.36 3.59
N ASN A 31 -11.95 -39.52 3.42
CA ASN A 31 -12.58 -39.69 2.11
C ASN A 31 -13.79 -38.75 1.96
N PRO A 32 -13.57 -37.44 1.78
CA PRO A 32 -14.66 -36.49 1.68
C PRO A 32 -15.39 -36.59 0.33
N PRO A 33 -16.74 -36.48 0.32
CA PRO A 33 -17.52 -36.53 -0.92
C PRO A 33 -17.32 -35.28 -1.78
N LYS A 34 -17.03 -34.13 -1.16
CA LYS A 34 -16.81 -32.85 -1.85
C LYS A 34 -15.38 -32.78 -2.37
N ALA A 35 -15.22 -32.58 -3.68
CA ALA A 35 -13.90 -32.51 -4.34
C ALA A 35 -12.99 -31.40 -3.77
N ILE A 36 -13.55 -30.28 -3.31
CA ILE A 36 -12.79 -29.16 -2.72
C ILE A 36 -12.13 -29.53 -1.38
N LEU A 37 -12.61 -30.57 -0.70
CA LEU A 37 -12.05 -31.05 0.56
C LEU A 37 -10.94 -32.08 0.35
N ARG A 38 -10.64 -32.50 -0.88
CA ARG A 38 -9.56 -33.47 -1.13
C ARG A 38 -8.20 -32.86 -0.78
N ILE A 39 -7.29 -33.66 -0.23
CA ILE A 39 -5.96 -33.24 0.26
C ILE A 39 -5.19 -32.43 -0.80
N GLU A 40 -5.21 -32.85 -2.06
CA GLU A 40 -4.56 -32.11 -3.16
C GLU A 40 -5.10 -30.69 -3.29
N ARG A 41 -6.43 -30.51 -3.25
CA ARG A 41 -7.07 -29.20 -3.35
C ARG A 41 -6.83 -28.34 -2.11
N LEU A 42 -6.84 -28.94 -0.92
CA LEU A 42 -6.51 -28.22 0.31
C LEU A 42 -5.06 -27.69 0.27
N ASN A 43 -4.11 -28.51 -0.17
CA ASN A 43 -2.72 -28.10 -0.33
C ASN A 43 -2.56 -27.00 -1.39
N SER A 44 -3.20 -27.12 -2.56
CA SER A 44 -3.19 -26.07 -3.57
C SER A 44 -3.72 -24.74 -3.02
N LEU A 45 -4.86 -24.77 -2.33
CA LEU A 45 -5.46 -23.58 -1.73
C LEU A 45 -4.55 -22.96 -0.67
N LEU A 46 -3.90 -23.76 0.17
CA LEU A 46 -2.94 -23.28 1.16
C LEU A 46 -1.76 -22.57 0.47
N THR A 47 -1.14 -23.21 -0.54
CA THR A 47 -0.01 -22.64 -1.29
C THR A 47 -0.39 -21.33 -2.00
N GLU A 48 -1.54 -21.29 -2.68
CA GLU A 48 -2.03 -20.09 -3.35
C GLU A 48 -2.31 -18.95 -2.36
N THR A 49 -2.88 -19.28 -1.20
CA THR A 49 -3.17 -18.30 -0.16
C THR A 49 -1.91 -17.75 0.50
N ASP A 50 -0.94 -18.61 0.82
CA ASP A 50 0.38 -18.21 1.35
C ASP A 50 1.11 -17.29 0.35
N ALA A 51 1.10 -17.66 -0.94
CA ALA A 51 1.72 -16.86 -2.00
C ALA A 51 1.04 -15.48 -2.15
N ALA A 52 -0.30 -15.44 -2.12
CA ALA A 52 -1.05 -14.19 -2.20
C ALA A 52 -0.80 -13.27 -0.99
N LEU A 53 -0.73 -13.83 0.21
CA LEU A 53 -0.40 -13.07 1.42
C LEU A 53 1.02 -12.51 1.37
N LYS A 54 2.00 -13.33 0.97
CA LYS A 54 3.39 -12.89 0.81
C LYS A 54 3.49 -11.75 -0.22
N LYS A 55 2.88 -11.94 -1.39
CA LYS A 55 2.89 -10.94 -2.47
C LYS A 55 2.30 -9.60 -2.01
N TRP A 56 1.18 -9.63 -1.31
CA TRP A 56 0.57 -8.43 -0.76
C TRP A 56 1.48 -7.75 0.28
N ASN A 57 2.09 -8.50 1.21
CA ASN A 57 3.04 -7.95 2.19
C ASN A 57 4.26 -7.29 1.53
N ASP A 58 4.81 -7.90 0.50
CA ASP A 58 5.97 -7.36 -0.23
C ASP A 58 5.59 -6.04 -0.95
N LEU A 59 4.46 -6.03 -1.67
CA LEU A 59 3.96 -4.83 -2.36
C LEU A 59 3.52 -3.72 -1.40
N ARG A 60 3.04 -4.07 -0.20
CA ARG A 60 2.74 -3.10 0.86
C ARG A 60 4.00 -2.38 1.33
N LYS A 61 5.12 -3.10 1.50
CA LYS A 61 6.40 -2.49 1.85
C LYS A 61 6.90 -1.57 0.74
N GLU A 62 6.81 -2.00 -0.52
CA GLU A 62 7.15 -1.15 -1.67
C GLU A 62 6.32 0.13 -1.71
N PHE A 63 5.01 0.04 -1.47
CA PHE A 63 4.14 1.20 -1.39
C PHE A 63 4.56 2.16 -0.26
N ILE A 64 4.74 1.67 0.96
CA ILE A 64 5.19 2.49 2.11
C ILE A 64 6.53 3.18 1.80
N GLN A 65 7.47 2.45 1.21
CA GLN A 65 8.77 3.00 0.83
C GLN A 65 8.61 4.11 -0.22
N SER A 66 7.77 3.91 -1.24
CA SER A 66 7.52 4.94 -2.24
C SER A 66 6.89 6.21 -1.66
N GLU A 67 5.98 6.09 -0.68
CA GLU A 67 5.42 7.25 0.02
C GLU A 67 6.48 8.01 0.80
N TYR A 68 7.37 7.28 1.48
CA TYR A 68 8.49 7.87 2.21
C TYR A 68 9.43 8.63 1.27
N ASP A 69 9.88 8.00 0.18
CA ASP A 69 10.80 8.59 -0.79
C ASP A 69 10.18 9.80 -1.49
N CYS A 70 8.93 9.68 -1.93
CA CYS A 70 8.17 10.81 -2.49
C CYS A 70 8.06 11.95 -1.48
N GLY A 71 7.73 11.65 -0.22
CA GLY A 71 7.65 12.64 0.84
C GLY A 71 8.97 13.36 1.12
N ASN A 72 10.12 12.70 0.91
CA ASN A 72 11.44 13.33 1.02
C ASN A 72 11.66 14.31 -0.13
N ILE A 73 11.47 13.86 -1.38
CA ILE A 73 11.68 14.69 -2.58
C ILE A 73 10.78 15.94 -2.56
N PHE A 74 9.52 15.79 -2.16
CA PHE A 74 8.59 16.93 -2.08
C PHE A 74 8.92 17.93 -0.97
N ARG A 75 9.63 17.52 0.09
CA ARG A 75 10.11 18.46 1.12
C ARG A 75 11.21 19.36 0.58
N ASP A 76 12.03 18.86 -0.33
CA ASP A 76 13.15 19.60 -0.90
C ASP A 76 12.70 20.74 -1.84
N VAL A 77 11.47 20.69 -2.37
CA VAL A 77 10.87 21.77 -3.20
C VAL A 77 10.89 23.12 -2.48
N ILE A 78 10.56 23.13 -1.19
CA ILE A 78 10.49 24.38 -0.42
C ILE A 78 11.89 24.97 -0.22
N ALA A 79 12.88 24.12 0.06
CA ALA A 79 14.27 24.55 0.21
C ALA A 79 14.80 25.13 -1.11
N LEU A 80 14.63 24.39 -2.20
CA LEU A 80 15.04 24.83 -3.54
C LEU A 80 14.33 26.12 -3.96
N GLY A 81 13.03 26.23 -3.70
CA GLY A 81 12.28 27.44 -4.00
C GLY A 81 12.76 28.66 -3.22
N ARG A 82 13.21 28.46 -1.97
CA ARG A 82 13.79 29.54 -1.16
C ARG A 82 15.15 29.97 -1.68
N GLU A 83 15.96 29.05 -2.16
CA GLU A 83 17.27 29.34 -2.76
C GLU A 83 17.12 30.15 -4.05
N VAL A 84 16.17 29.77 -4.91
CA VAL A 84 15.80 30.57 -6.09
C VAL A 84 15.38 31.98 -5.70
N LEU A 85 14.51 32.13 -4.69
CA LEU A 85 14.09 33.46 -4.21
C LEU A 85 15.29 34.29 -3.71
N ARG A 86 16.27 33.66 -3.05
CA ARG A 86 17.50 34.34 -2.62
C ARG A 86 18.37 34.82 -3.78
N VAL A 87 18.40 34.09 -4.90
CA VAL A 87 19.10 34.56 -6.11
C VAL A 87 18.51 35.91 -6.53
N PHE A 88 17.19 36.03 -6.59
CA PHE A 88 16.53 37.32 -6.89
C PHE A 88 16.78 38.39 -5.85
N GLU A 89 16.71 38.06 -4.55
CA GLU A 89 16.98 39.01 -3.46
C GLU A 89 18.43 39.54 -3.48
N SER A 90 19.38 38.72 -3.96
CA SER A 90 20.80 39.09 -4.09
C SER A 90 21.16 39.77 -5.42
N SER A 91 20.29 39.61 -6.43
CA SER A 91 20.42 40.25 -7.74
C SER A 91 19.90 41.69 -7.71
N HIS A 92 20.24 42.49 -8.72
CA HIS A 92 19.65 43.83 -8.92
C HIS A 92 18.22 43.77 -9.52
N ALA A 93 17.47 42.69 -9.26
CA ALA A 93 16.11 42.54 -9.75
C ALA A 93 15.20 43.65 -9.21
N PRO A 94 14.27 44.18 -10.03
CA PRO A 94 13.28 45.15 -9.56
C PRO A 94 12.42 44.59 -8.43
N ARG A 95 12.02 45.46 -7.50
CA ARG A 95 11.17 45.06 -6.35
C ARG A 95 9.86 44.40 -6.78
N GLN A 96 9.28 44.80 -7.92
CA GLN A 96 8.08 44.16 -8.47
C GLN A 96 8.35 42.69 -8.82
N VAL A 97 9.48 42.39 -9.46
CA VAL A 97 9.89 41.03 -9.84
C VAL A 97 10.05 40.16 -8.59
N THR A 98 10.81 40.62 -7.59
CA THR A 98 11.01 39.86 -6.33
C THR A 98 9.69 39.58 -5.61
N THR A 99 8.72 40.49 -5.70
CA THR A 99 7.38 40.30 -5.12
C THR A 99 6.60 39.19 -5.85
N VAL A 100 6.66 39.16 -7.18
CA VAL A 100 6.02 38.11 -7.99
C VAL A 100 6.66 36.75 -7.74
N VAL A 101 8.00 36.68 -7.73
CA VAL A 101 8.77 35.47 -7.36
C VAL A 101 8.37 34.95 -5.99
N SER A 102 8.24 35.84 -5.00
CA SER A 102 7.76 35.47 -3.66
C SER A 102 6.33 34.90 -3.70
N GLY A 103 5.45 35.45 -4.54
CA GLY A 103 4.12 34.91 -4.81
C GLY A 103 4.16 33.47 -5.32
N HIS A 104 4.96 33.18 -6.34
CA HIS A 104 5.14 31.81 -6.86
C HIS A 104 5.75 30.87 -5.82
N TYR A 105 6.77 31.32 -5.09
CA TYR A 105 7.37 30.56 -3.99
C TYR A 105 6.33 30.19 -2.91
N ASN A 106 5.44 31.12 -2.54
CA ASN A 106 4.39 30.86 -1.57
C ASN A 106 3.38 29.80 -2.04
N MET A 107 3.19 29.63 -3.35
CA MET A 107 2.33 28.56 -3.91
C MET A 107 2.92 27.16 -3.74
N LEU A 108 4.25 27.05 -3.54
CA LEU A 108 4.91 25.76 -3.26
C LEU A 108 4.53 25.18 -1.90
N PHE A 109 4.05 26.03 -0.97
CA PHE A 109 3.58 25.57 0.32
C PHE A 109 2.20 24.94 0.19
N PHE A 110 2.20 23.62 0.05
CA PHE A 110 0.98 22.85 0.21
C PHE A 110 0.48 23.01 1.66
N ARG A 111 -0.66 23.69 1.86
CA ARG A 111 -1.38 23.72 3.15
C ARG A 111 -2.11 22.40 3.41
N GLY A 112 -1.41 21.27 3.32
CA GLY A 112 -1.88 20.00 3.81
C GLY A 112 -1.91 20.03 5.34
N LYS A 113 -3.00 19.55 5.97
CA LYS A 113 -3.04 19.41 7.44
C LYS A 113 -1.84 18.56 7.88
N LYS A 114 -1.04 19.05 8.85
CA LYS A 114 0.02 18.25 9.50
C LYS A 114 -0.60 16.94 9.99
N ARG A 115 -0.17 15.79 9.46
CA ARG A 115 -0.59 14.50 10.01
C ARG A 115 0.10 14.30 11.36
N ARG A 116 -0.66 13.90 12.37
CA ARG A 116 -0.09 13.22 13.54
C ARG A 116 0.47 11.89 13.03
N PHE A 117 1.75 11.62 13.25
CA PHE A 117 2.27 10.26 13.13
C PHE A 117 1.59 9.41 14.22
N GLY A 118 0.54 8.70 13.82
CA GLY A 118 -0.28 7.91 14.72
C GLY A 118 -1.13 6.95 13.91
N ARG A 119 -0.78 5.66 14.04
CA ARG A 119 -1.37 4.47 13.41
C ARG A 119 -1.14 4.37 11.89
N LEU A 120 -0.47 3.29 11.47
CA LEU A 120 -0.42 2.81 10.08
C LEU A 120 -1.82 2.31 9.67
N ASP A 121 -2.84 3.16 9.72
CA ASP A 121 -4.13 2.82 9.11
C ASP A 121 -3.99 2.93 7.60
N GLU A 122 -4.49 1.92 6.89
CA GLU A 122 -4.57 1.92 5.43
C GLU A 122 -5.33 3.17 4.96
N LYS A 123 -4.72 3.95 4.06
CA LYS A 123 -5.41 5.07 3.42
C LYS A 123 -6.58 4.54 2.58
N THR A 124 -7.72 5.21 2.70
CA THR A 124 -8.85 5.02 1.78
C THR A 124 -8.49 5.54 0.38
N ASP A 125 -9.20 5.06 -0.64
CA ASP A 125 -9.03 5.50 -2.05
C ASP A 125 -9.15 7.01 -2.18
N ARG A 126 -10.10 7.58 -1.41
CA ARG A 126 -10.31 9.02 -1.37
C ARG A 126 -9.10 9.74 -0.80
N GLU A 127 -8.53 9.28 0.31
CA GLU A 127 -7.35 9.90 0.91
C GLU A 127 -6.11 9.77 0.01
N MET A 128 -5.99 8.66 -0.72
CA MET A 128 -4.92 8.49 -1.72
C MET A 128 -5.06 9.49 -2.87
N LEU A 129 -6.26 9.65 -3.41
CA LEU A 129 -6.55 10.58 -4.49
C LEU A 129 -6.35 12.04 -4.04
N GLU A 130 -6.83 12.39 -2.84
CA GLU A 130 -6.62 13.72 -2.25
C GLU A 130 -5.13 14.04 -2.06
N ALA A 131 -4.32 13.04 -1.66
CA ALA A 131 -2.88 13.19 -1.54
C ALA A 131 -2.16 13.33 -2.90
N HIS A 132 -2.63 12.61 -3.93
CA HIS A 132 -2.12 12.76 -5.30
C HIS A 132 -2.43 14.14 -5.88
N HIS A 133 -3.69 14.58 -5.87
CA HIS A 133 -4.05 15.94 -6.30
C HIS A 133 -3.29 17.02 -5.53
N GLY A 134 -2.98 16.76 -4.25
CA GLY A 134 -2.17 17.67 -3.47
C GLY A 134 -0.74 17.82 -3.99
N ARG A 135 -0.13 16.71 -4.41
CA ARG A 135 1.21 16.66 -5.01
C ARG A 135 1.22 17.27 -6.40
N GLU A 136 0.22 16.98 -7.23
CA GLU A 136 0.06 17.60 -8.56
C GLU A 136 0.02 19.13 -8.49
N LYS A 137 -0.70 19.70 -7.51
CA LYS A 137 -0.73 21.15 -7.30
C LYS A 137 0.64 21.75 -6.97
N VAL A 138 1.48 21.03 -6.23
CA VAL A 138 2.85 21.48 -5.93
C VAL A 138 3.72 21.39 -7.19
N ILE A 139 3.59 20.33 -7.97
CA ILE A 139 4.29 20.17 -9.25
C ILE A 139 3.91 21.32 -10.20
N GLU A 140 2.61 21.61 -10.35
CA GLU A 140 2.11 22.70 -11.18
C GLU A 140 2.60 24.07 -10.68
N ALA A 141 2.58 24.31 -9.36
CA ALA A 141 3.11 25.54 -8.78
C ALA A 141 4.61 25.68 -9.07
N PHE A 142 5.38 24.59 -9.01
CA PHE A 142 6.80 24.59 -9.31
C PHE A 142 7.08 24.78 -10.81
N ASP A 143 6.26 24.21 -11.69
CA ASP A 143 6.33 24.48 -13.14
C ASP A 143 6.08 25.95 -13.46
N ASN A 144 5.04 26.54 -12.87
CA ASN A 144 4.74 27.95 -13.04
C ASN A 144 5.88 28.82 -12.49
N PHE A 145 6.53 28.38 -11.41
CA PHE A 145 7.70 29.05 -10.88
C PHE A 145 8.88 29.00 -11.84
N ILE A 146 9.21 27.82 -12.39
CA ILE A 146 10.26 27.65 -13.42
C ILE A 146 9.96 28.51 -14.66
N ALA A 147 8.72 28.50 -15.15
CA ALA A 147 8.32 29.26 -16.33
C ALA A 147 8.47 30.77 -16.12
N PHE A 148 8.18 31.28 -14.93
CA PHE A 148 8.43 32.68 -14.59
C PHE A 148 9.93 33.00 -14.65
N ILE A 149 10.75 32.17 -13.99
CA ILE A 149 12.20 32.37 -13.87
C ILE A 149 12.89 32.33 -15.23
N GLU A 150 12.48 31.42 -16.12
CA GLU A 150 13.02 31.30 -17.47
C GLU A 150 12.80 32.55 -18.32
N ASN A 151 11.73 33.32 -18.05
CA ASN A 151 11.40 34.54 -18.76
C ASN A 151 11.92 35.81 -18.07
N GLU A 152 12.62 35.69 -16.94
CA GLU A 152 13.06 36.83 -16.14
C GLU A 152 14.55 37.09 -16.36
N PRO A 153 14.93 38.17 -17.09
CA PRO A 153 16.32 38.43 -17.45
C PRO A 153 17.22 38.70 -16.25
N SER A 154 16.68 39.06 -15.07
CA SER A 154 17.51 39.28 -13.88
C SER A 154 18.00 37.97 -13.23
N TYR A 155 17.47 36.81 -13.64
CA TYR A 155 17.84 35.52 -13.06
C TYR A 155 19.18 34.97 -13.59
N HIS A 156 20.23 35.13 -12.79
CA HIS A 156 21.57 34.63 -13.09
C HIS A 156 22.14 33.88 -11.88
N PRO A 157 21.78 32.60 -11.68
CA PRO A 157 22.32 31.80 -10.59
C PRO A 157 23.80 31.50 -10.82
N ASN A 158 24.60 31.57 -9.76
CA ASN A 158 25.99 31.11 -9.77
C ASN A 158 26.12 29.60 -9.45
N ASP A 159 25.08 29.03 -8.84
CA ASP A 159 25.03 27.61 -8.48
C ASP A 159 24.37 26.81 -9.62
N PRO A 160 25.06 25.83 -10.21
CA PRO A 160 24.50 24.98 -11.27
C PRO A 160 23.22 24.24 -10.86
N SER A 161 23.02 23.97 -9.56
CA SER A 161 21.82 23.31 -9.05
C SER A 161 20.56 24.18 -9.13
N LEU A 162 20.73 25.50 -9.28
CA LEU A 162 19.65 26.48 -9.42
C LEU A 162 19.39 26.85 -10.89
N GLU A 163 20.19 26.38 -11.84
CA GLU A 163 19.91 26.63 -13.26
C GLU A 163 18.54 26.08 -13.67
N VAL A 164 17.89 26.74 -14.64
CA VAL A 164 16.58 26.30 -15.18
C VAL A 164 16.59 24.83 -15.62
N SER A 165 17.71 24.36 -16.17
CA SER A 165 17.95 22.96 -16.54
C SER A 165 17.86 22.01 -15.33
N ALA A 166 18.52 22.36 -14.23
CA ALA A 166 18.51 21.60 -12.98
C ALA A 166 17.14 21.63 -12.28
N LEU A 167 16.46 22.79 -12.28
CA LEU A 167 15.11 22.93 -11.74
C LEU A 167 14.10 22.07 -12.54
N ARG A 168 14.19 22.05 -13.87
CA ARG A 168 13.39 21.17 -14.74
C ARG A 168 13.67 19.70 -14.47
N ALA A 169 14.94 19.32 -14.30
CA ALA A 169 15.30 17.96 -13.91
C ALA A 169 14.71 17.57 -12.55
N PHE A 170 14.68 18.50 -11.59
CA PHE A 170 14.02 18.28 -10.30
C PHE A 170 12.50 18.13 -10.44
N ARG A 171 11.86 18.93 -11.29
CA ARG A 171 10.44 18.77 -11.61
C ARG A 171 10.12 17.39 -12.19
N VAL A 172 10.95 16.89 -13.11
CA VAL A 172 10.81 15.52 -13.62
C VAL A 172 10.95 14.48 -12.49
N ARG A 173 11.85 14.69 -11.53
CA ARG A 173 11.96 13.82 -10.34
C ARG A 173 10.70 13.85 -9.47
N LEU A 174 10.04 15.00 -9.31
CA LEU A 174 8.77 15.09 -8.57
C LEU A 174 7.66 14.29 -9.24
N CYS A 175 7.48 14.44 -10.56
CA CYS A 175 6.50 13.69 -11.34
C CYS A 175 6.76 12.18 -11.22
N ALA A 176 8.00 11.74 -11.45
CA ALA A 176 8.37 10.34 -11.36
C ALA A 176 8.13 9.74 -9.96
N ALA A 177 8.37 10.52 -8.90
CA ALA A 177 8.10 10.09 -7.53
C ALA A 177 6.60 9.93 -7.26
N ASP A 178 5.77 10.88 -7.73
CA ASP A 178 4.31 10.81 -7.58
C ASP A 178 3.72 9.62 -8.35
N ASP A 179 4.14 9.42 -9.61
CA ASP A 179 3.76 8.28 -10.46
C ASP A 179 4.13 6.94 -9.83
N THR A 180 5.30 6.88 -9.18
CA THR A 180 5.78 5.69 -8.47
C THR A 180 4.83 5.34 -7.32
N VAL A 181 4.39 6.33 -6.52
CA VAL A 181 3.42 6.11 -5.44
C VAL A 181 2.07 5.67 -5.97
N LEU A 182 1.58 6.29 -7.06
CA LEU A 182 0.31 5.93 -7.67
C LEU A 182 0.35 4.47 -8.16
N THR A 183 1.42 4.10 -8.87
CA THR A 183 1.62 2.77 -9.42
C THR A 183 1.79 1.70 -8.32
N SER A 184 2.59 1.97 -7.29
CA SER A 184 2.81 1.04 -6.17
C SER A 184 1.52 0.85 -5.36
N SER A 185 0.72 1.90 -5.17
CA SER A 185 -0.59 1.82 -4.52
C SER A 185 -1.55 0.91 -5.30
N MET A 186 -1.65 1.08 -6.62
CA MET A 186 -2.49 0.20 -7.45
C MET A 186 -2.06 -1.27 -7.37
N LYS A 187 -0.74 -1.54 -7.39
CA LYS A 187 -0.20 -2.90 -7.26
C LYS A 187 -0.56 -3.53 -5.91
N GLU A 188 -0.36 -2.78 -4.82
CA GLU A 188 -0.69 -3.21 -3.46
C GLU A 188 -2.18 -3.55 -3.33
N ARG A 189 -3.06 -2.66 -3.82
CA ARG A 189 -4.52 -2.84 -3.78
C ARG A 189 -4.96 -4.07 -4.55
N ASN A 190 -4.44 -4.27 -5.76
CA ASN A 190 -4.75 -5.44 -6.56
C ASN A 190 -4.28 -6.73 -5.87
N ALA A 191 -3.11 -6.73 -5.25
CA ALA A 191 -2.64 -7.87 -4.46
C ALA A 191 -3.51 -8.13 -3.23
N ARG A 192 -4.01 -7.07 -2.59
CA ARG A 192 -4.96 -7.15 -1.46
C ARG A 192 -6.26 -7.81 -1.88
N LEU A 193 -6.81 -7.46 -3.05
CA LEU A 193 -8.01 -8.09 -3.62
C LEU A 193 -7.79 -9.58 -3.89
N ILE A 194 -6.64 -9.95 -4.48
CA ILE A 194 -6.28 -11.35 -4.75
C ILE A 194 -6.16 -12.13 -3.44
N ARG A 195 -5.47 -11.59 -2.44
CA ARG A 195 -5.37 -12.19 -1.10
C ARG A 195 -6.76 -12.40 -0.49
N ASN A 196 -7.62 -11.38 -0.54
CA ASN A 196 -8.96 -11.45 0.00
C ASN A 196 -9.82 -12.49 -0.73
N LYS A 197 -9.65 -12.66 -2.05
CA LYS A 197 -10.30 -13.71 -2.83
C LYS A 197 -9.92 -15.10 -2.29
N TYR A 198 -8.62 -15.42 -2.22
CA TYR A 198 -8.19 -16.73 -1.70
C TYR A 198 -8.59 -16.97 -0.24
N MET A 199 -8.66 -15.92 0.58
CA MET A 199 -9.07 -16.03 1.98
C MET A 199 -10.58 -16.20 2.17
N CYS A 200 -11.38 -15.41 1.45
CA CYS A 200 -12.77 -15.11 1.80
C CYS A 200 -13.76 -15.33 0.66
N GLU A 201 -13.34 -15.86 -0.50
CA GLU A 201 -14.28 -16.19 -1.58
C GLU A 201 -15.32 -17.19 -1.07
N LYS A 202 -16.59 -16.90 -1.31
CA LYS A 202 -17.70 -17.73 -0.83
C LYS A 202 -17.56 -19.16 -1.35
N ASP A 203 -17.70 -20.13 -0.44
CA ASP A 203 -17.65 -21.57 -0.71
C ASP A 203 -16.31 -22.12 -1.25
N ARG A 204 -15.32 -21.25 -1.53
CA ARG A 204 -14.04 -21.63 -2.18
C ARG A 204 -12.80 -21.11 -1.47
N GLY A 205 -12.93 -20.02 -0.73
CA GLY A 205 -11.86 -19.41 0.03
C GLY A 205 -11.46 -20.24 1.24
N LEU A 206 -10.24 -20.02 1.72
CA LEU A 206 -9.63 -20.75 2.82
C LEU A 206 -10.55 -20.83 4.05
N VAL A 207 -11.22 -19.74 4.41
CA VAL A 207 -12.11 -19.71 5.59
C VAL A 207 -13.28 -20.69 5.45
N ASP A 208 -14.01 -20.64 4.34
CA ASP A 208 -15.18 -21.50 4.12
C ASP A 208 -14.78 -22.96 3.92
N VAL A 209 -13.69 -23.20 3.18
CA VAL A 209 -13.15 -24.56 2.98
C VAL A 209 -12.69 -25.16 4.30
N ALA A 210 -11.98 -24.40 5.15
CA ALA A 210 -11.55 -24.86 6.46
C ALA A 210 -12.75 -25.20 7.37
N LEU A 211 -13.81 -24.40 7.34
CA LEU A 211 -15.03 -24.71 8.08
C LEU A 211 -15.74 -25.97 7.56
N ALA A 212 -15.78 -26.14 6.24
CA ALA A 212 -16.32 -27.36 5.62
C ALA A 212 -15.49 -28.61 5.95
N VAL A 213 -14.16 -28.48 6.10
CA VAL A 213 -13.32 -29.55 6.65
C VAL A 213 -13.76 -29.88 8.08
N LYS A 214 -13.91 -28.89 8.96
CA LYS A 214 -14.35 -29.14 10.36
C LYS A 214 -15.74 -29.78 10.43
N GLU A 215 -16.67 -29.38 9.56
CA GLU A 215 -17.99 -30.01 9.43
C GLU A 215 -17.89 -31.48 8.99
N TYR A 216 -16.99 -31.80 8.05
CA TYR A 216 -16.71 -33.19 7.67
C TYR A 216 -16.18 -34.00 8.86
N PHE A 217 -15.25 -33.45 9.65
CA PHE A 217 -14.80 -34.10 10.88
C PHE A 217 -15.95 -34.35 11.86
N SER A 218 -16.87 -33.39 11.99
CA SER A 218 -18.01 -33.49 12.91
C SER A 218 -19.02 -34.57 12.50
N THR A 219 -19.14 -34.86 11.21
CA THR A 219 -20.19 -35.74 10.66
C THR A 219 -19.68 -37.13 10.26
N SER A 220 -18.44 -37.24 9.82
CA SER A 220 -17.92 -38.45 9.17
C SER A 220 -16.78 -39.14 9.93
N ILE A 221 -16.21 -38.48 10.95
CA ILE A 221 -15.10 -39.04 11.74
C ILE A 221 -15.63 -39.44 13.14
N PRO A 222 -15.31 -40.65 13.65
CA PRO A 222 -15.77 -41.09 14.96
C PRO A 222 -15.31 -40.18 16.10
N VAL A 223 -16.24 -39.83 17.00
CA VAL A 223 -16.00 -38.94 18.16
C VAL A 223 -14.90 -39.45 19.09
N ALA A 224 -14.72 -40.76 19.17
CA ALA A 224 -13.70 -41.41 20.00
C ALA A 224 -12.27 -41.29 19.42
N SER A 225 -12.13 -40.90 18.15
CA SER A 225 -10.80 -40.78 17.52
C SER A 225 -10.03 -39.58 18.06
N GLU A 226 -8.71 -39.71 18.15
CA GLU A 226 -7.83 -38.60 18.54
C GLU A 226 -7.95 -37.44 17.55
N GLN A 227 -7.99 -37.75 16.25
CA GLN A 227 -8.11 -36.79 15.16
C GLN A 227 -9.40 -35.96 15.25
N TYR A 228 -10.52 -36.56 15.68
CA TYR A 228 -11.74 -35.83 15.98
C TYR A 228 -11.55 -34.82 17.12
N ARG A 229 -10.76 -35.12 18.15
CA ARG A 229 -10.49 -34.13 19.20
C ARG A 229 -9.53 -33.04 18.73
N GLU A 230 -8.53 -33.40 17.92
CA GLU A 230 -7.50 -32.47 17.48
C GLU A 230 -8.02 -31.36 16.59
N HIS A 231 -9.02 -31.63 15.74
CA HIS A 231 -9.53 -30.60 14.83
C HIS A 231 -10.16 -29.40 15.57
N PHE A 232 -10.57 -29.55 16.83
CA PHE A 232 -11.06 -28.46 17.68
C PHE A 232 -9.96 -27.49 18.13
N LYS A 233 -8.69 -27.91 18.15
CA LYS A 233 -7.55 -27.04 18.48
C LYS A 233 -7.38 -25.92 17.45
N PHE A 234 -7.85 -26.13 16.22
CA PHE A 234 -7.69 -25.21 15.11
C PHE A 234 -8.95 -24.35 14.92
N ASN A 235 -8.84 -23.08 15.30
CA ASN A 235 -9.94 -22.11 15.23
C ASN A 235 -9.90 -21.32 13.93
N ILE A 236 -11.05 -21.25 13.25
CA ILE A 236 -11.21 -20.46 12.03
C ILE A 236 -12.05 -19.23 12.37
N THR A 237 -11.47 -18.05 12.18
CA THR A 237 -12.15 -16.78 12.39
C THR A 237 -12.80 -16.32 11.09
N LYS A 238 -14.13 -16.16 11.08
CA LYS A 238 -14.82 -15.50 9.97
C LYS A 238 -14.58 -13.99 10.03
N PHE A 239 -14.26 -13.37 8.90
CA PHE A 239 -14.16 -11.93 8.81
C PHE A 239 -15.56 -11.34 8.63
N THR A 240 -16.02 -10.53 9.58
CA THR A 240 -17.30 -9.83 9.49
C THR A 240 -17.15 -8.67 8.51
N THR A 241 -17.69 -8.82 7.30
CA THR A 241 -17.83 -7.79 6.25
C THR A 241 -16.53 -7.07 5.90
N ILE A 242 -15.83 -7.55 4.87
CA ILE A 242 -14.78 -6.75 4.21
C ILE A 242 -15.49 -5.55 3.55
N ARG A 243 -15.41 -4.36 4.13
CA ARG A 243 -15.72 -3.13 3.40
C ARG A 243 -14.58 -2.91 2.40
N PHE A 244 -14.94 -2.95 1.12
CA PHE A 244 -14.05 -2.60 0.01
C PHE A 244 -13.75 -1.10 0.01
#